data_AF-A0A7Y4R394-F1
#
_entry.id   AF-A0A7Y4R394-F1
#
_cell.length_a   1.000
_cell.length_b   1.000
_cell.length_c   1.000
_cell.angle_alpha   90.00
_cell.angle_beta   90.00
_cell.angle_gamma   90.00
#
_symmetry.space_group_name_H-M   'P 1'
#
loop_
_entity.id
_entity.type
_entity.pdbx_description
1 polymer ?
#
loop_
_entity_poly.entity_id
_entity_poly.type
_entity_poly.pdbx_seq_one_letter_code
_entity_poly.pdbx_strand_id
1 'polypeptide(L)'
;MLKTKQTGNEPVWDRENSTFVRTIYLTNGYTLTGYSKKVGRNERHDKIDLLTNWILRDLKNGYLDKETTRKITPLDRIEYYRRNGDNLDPIINLYYECPDWINTKWLDNKKLVSFINRLYSLMRKGLNAGAISNELEVRTRAPKQDPFDLSKKRFINMIDLNAYVLRLRNQSDLPNEAVDNFYRKYKEKYFTF
;
A
#
# COMPACT_ATOMS: atom_id res chain seq x y z
N MET A 1 -5.57 -23.47 -26.64
CA MET A 1 -6.06 -22.65 -25.49
C MET A 1 -5.87 -23.44 -24.21
N LEU A 2 -4.86 -23.10 -23.40
CA LEU A 2 -4.70 -23.70 -22.08
C LEU A 2 -5.63 -22.98 -21.09
N LYS A 3 -6.73 -23.63 -20.71
CA LYS A 3 -7.55 -23.21 -19.58
C LYS A 3 -6.80 -23.54 -18.30
N THR A 4 -6.13 -22.54 -17.71
CA THR A 4 -5.60 -22.65 -16.36
C THR A 4 -6.75 -22.71 -15.36
N LYS A 5 -6.82 -23.80 -14.60
CA LYS A 5 -7.73 -23.95 -13.44
C LYS A 5 -7.44 -22.82 -12.45
N GLN A 6 -8.37 -21.87 -12.31
CA GLN A 6 -8.35 -20.91 -11.22
C GLN A 6 -8.48 -21.66 -9.90
N THR A 7 -7.43 -21.65 -9.10
CA THR A 7 -7.50 -22.02 -7.68
C THR A 7 -8.23 -20.88 -6.96
N GLY A 8 -9.26 -21.20 -6.17
CA GLY A 8 -10.24 -20.25 -5.59
C GLY A 8 -9.71 -19.21 -4.58
N ASN A 9 -8.42 -18.87 -4.59
CA ASN A 9 -7.79 -17.92 -3.67
C ASN A 9 -6.98 -16.81 -4.39
N GLU A 10 -7.06 -16.69 -5.73
CA GLU A 10 -6.44 -15.54 -6.39
C GLU A 10 -7.23 -14.26 -6.09
N PRO A 11 -6.57 -13.19 -5.61
CA PRO A 11 -7.25 -11.95 -5.31
C PRO A 11 -7.84 -11.34 -6.58
N VAL A 12 -9.16 -11.30 -6.66
CA VAL A 12 -9.89 -10.63 -7.74
C VAL A 12 -9.66 -9.12 -7.62
N TRP A 13 -9.11 -8.52 -8.67
CA TRP A 13 -8.91 -7.08 -8.76
C TRP A 13 -10.23 -6.38 -9.08
N ASP A 14 -10.51 -5.28 -8.38
CA ASP A 14 -11.71 -4.44 -8.60
C ASP A 14 -11.41 -3.46 -9.73
N ARG A 15 -11.66 -3.91 -10.97
CA ARG A 15 -11.32 -3.16 -12.18
C ARG A 15 -12.04 -1.83 -12.23
N GLU A 16 -13.33 -1.83 -11.92
CA GLU A 16 -14.25 -0.69 -12.05
C GLU A 16 -13.90 0.43 -11.07
N ASN A 17 -13.59 0.09 -9.82
CA ASN A 17 -13.40 1.09 -8.76
C ASN A 17 -11.92 1.35 -8.42
N SER A 18 -10.98 0.91 -9.25
CA SER A 18 -9.56 1.18 -9.03
C SER A 18 -9.18 2.59 -9.42
N THR A 19 -8.42 3.28 -8.56
CA THR A 19 -7.92 4.63 -8.89
C THR A 19 -6.87 4.59 -10.01
N PHE A 20 -6.00 3.58 -9.99
CA PHE A 20 -4.90 3.45 -10.93
C PHE A 20 -4.94 2.12 -11.66
N VAL A 21 -4.45 2.15 -12.90
CA VAL A 21 -4.25 1.00 -13.77
C VAL A 21 -2.78 0.98 -14.17
N ARG A 22 -2.21 -0.21 -14.34
CA ARG A 22 -0.88 -0.36 -14.91
C ARG A 22 -0.89 -1.40 -16.01
N THR A 23 0.04 -1.27 -16.95
CA THR A 23 0.33 -2.29 -17.94
C THR A 23 1.83 -2.56 -17.93
N ILE A 24 2.20 -3.81 -17.65
CA ILE A 24 3.60 -4.28 -17.66
C ILE A 24 3.84 -4.94 -19.00
N TYR A 25 4.83 -4.44 -19.75
CA TYR A 25 5.26 -5.01 -21.03
C TYR A 25 6.51 -5.84 -20.81
N LEU A 26 6.48 -7.08 -21.27
CA LEU A 26 7.60 -8.01 -21.21
C LEU A 26 8.28 -8.06 -22.57
N THR A 27 9.59 -8.33 -22.61
CA THR A 27 10.38 -8.32 -23.86
C THR A 27 9.98 -9.42 -24.85
N ASN A 28 9.22 -10.42 -24.42
CA ASN A 28 8.65 -11.46 -25.30
C ASN A 28 7.26 -11.08 -25.85
N GLY A 29 6.81 -9.84 -25.66
CA GLY A 29 5.54 -9.32 -26.19
C GLY A 29 4.32 -9.60 -25.32
N TYR A 30 4.45 -10.32 -24.20
CA TYR A 30 3.33 -10.47 -23.26
C TYR A 30 3.10 -9.18 -22.47
N THR A 31 1.83 -8.93 -22.14
CA THR A 31 1.42 -7.80 -21.32
C THR A 31 0.63 -8.27 -20.10
N LEU A 32 0.86 -7.61 -18.96
CA LEU A 32 0.15 -7.87 -17.71
C LEU A 32 -0.53 -6.58 -17.24
N THR A 33 -1.86 -6.56 -17.27
CA THR A 33 -2.63 -5.44 -16.74
C THR A 33 -2.91 -5.65 -15.25
N GLY A 34 -2.60 -4.65 -14.44
CA GLY A 34 -2.87 -4.63 -13.01
C GLY A 34 -3.75 -3.45 -12.61
N TYR A 35 -4.43 -3.60 -11.48
CA TYR A 35 -5.29 -2.57 -10.91
C TYR A 35 -4.90 -2.29 -9.45
N SER A 36 -5.08 -1.07 -8.98
CA SER A 36 -4.66 -0.68 -7.63
C SER A 36 -5.56 -1.23 -6.52
N LYS A 37 -6.83 -1.55 -6.82
CA LYS A 37 -7.83 -2.00 -5.84
C LYS A 37 -8.13 -3.49 -5.96
N LYS A 38 -8.23 -4.18 -4.81
CA LYS A 38 -8.77 -5.54 -4.71
C LYS A 38 -10.24 -5.49 -4.31
N VAL A 39 -11.04 -6.43 -4.79
CA VAL A 39 -12.45 -6.58 -4.37
C VAL A 39 -12.53 -6.70 -2.84
N GLY A 40 -13.46 -5.96 -2.24
CA GLY A 40 -13.66 -5.95 -0.78
C GLY A 40 -12.59 -5.21 0.02
N ARG A 41 -11.65 -4.50 -0.63
CA ARG A 41 -10.65 -3.66 0.06
C ARG A 41 -10.76 -2.20 -0.34
N ASN A 42 -10.60 -1.35 0.66
CA ASN A 42 -10.43 0.07 0.43
C ASN A 42 -9.00 0.37 0.01
N GLU A 43 -8.86 1.29 -0.92
CA GLU A 43 -7.57 1.87 -1.26
C GLU A 43 -7.12 2.87 -0.19
N ARG A 44 -5.85 3.26 -0.25
CA ARG A 44 -5.34 4.36 0.57
C ARG A 44 -6.07 5.66 0.22
N HIS A 45 -6.22 6.49 1.24
CA HIS A 45 -6.84 7.81 1.12
C HIS A 45 -5.97 8.74 0.26
N ASP A 46 -4.69 8.90 0.63
CA ASP A 46 -3.72 9.59 -0.21
C ASP A 46 -3.42 8.73 -1.45
N LYS A 47 -3.80 9.25 -2.62
CA LYS A 47 -3.66 8.57 -3.90
C LYS A 47 -2.22 8.56 -4.41
N ILE A 48 -1.40 9.53 -4.03
CA ILE A 48 0.03 9.50 -4.37
C ILE A 48 0.72 8.42 -3.54
N ASP A 49 0.39 8.29 -2.25
CA ASP A 49 0.91 7.19 -1.41
C ASP A 49 0.44 5.81 -1.89
N LEU A 50 -0.77 5.73 -2.44
CA LEU A 50 -1.24 4.52 -3.10
C LEU A 50 -0.35 4.17 -4.28
N LEU A 51 -0.10 5.13 -5.19
CA LEU A 51 0.69 4.94 -6.39
C LEU A 51 2.15 4.59 -6.09
N THR A 52 2.81 5.33 -5.20
CA THR A 52 4.22 5.10 -4.86
C THR A 52 4.44 3.72 -4.23
N ASN A 53 3.59 3.33 -3.28
CA ASN A 53 3.65 1.97 -2.72
C ASN A 53 3.28 0.89 -3.73
N TRP A 54 2.44 1.22 -4.72
CA TRP A 54 2.12 0.30 -5.79
C TRP A 54 3.33 0.05 -6.70
N ILE A 55 4.08 1.09 -7.05
CA ILE A 55 5.35 1.00 -7.77
C ILE A 55 6.38 0.17 -6.98
N LEU A 56 6.51 0.40 -5.67
CA LEU A 56 7.41 -0.40 -4.82
C LEU A 56 7.01 -1.88 -4.79
N ARG A 57 5.71 -2.19 -4.85
CA ARG A 57 5.25 -3.58 -4.96
C ARG A 57 5.73 -4.23 -6.26
N ASP A 58 5.78 -3.48 -7.36
CA ASP A 58 6.29 -3.99 -8.63
C ASP A 58 7.78 -4.20 -8.63
N LEU A 59 8.53 -3.30 -8.02
CA LEU A 59 9.94 -3.51 -7.75
C LEU A 59 10.18 -4.78 -6.91
N LYS A 60 9.47 -4.97 -5.79
CA LYS A 60 9.56 -6.19 -4.94
C LYS A 60 9.22 -7.48 -5.70
N ASN A 61 8.37 -7.39 -6.71
CA ASN A 61 7.97 -8.52 -7.54
C ASN A 61 8.95 -8.80 -8.70
N GLY A 62 9.98 -7.97 -8.88
CA GLY A 62 11.00 -8.14 -9.91
C GLY A 62 10.74 -7.39 -11.22
N TYR A 63 9.65 -6.63 -11.32
CA TYR A 63 9.30 -5.96 -12.57
C TYR A 63 10.13 -4.69 -12.83
N LEU A 64 10.92 -4.20 -11.87
CA LEU A 64 11.82 -3.04 -12.05
C LEU A 64 13.22 -3.32 -11.51
N ASP A 65 13.57 -4.60 -11.35
CA ASP A 65 14.90 -5.02 -10.93
C ASP A 65 15.60 -5.81 -12.04
N LYS A 66 16.77 -5.31 -12.47
CA LYS A 66 17.60 -5.92 -13.53
C LYS A 66 18.20 -7.26 -13.09
N GLU A 67 18.34 -7.48 -11.78
CA GLU A 67 18.99 -8.65 -11.20
C GLU A 67 18.01 -9.72 -10.71
N THR A 68 16.69 -9.48 -10.82
CA THR A 68 15.71 -10.46 -10.34
C THR A 68 15.73 -11.72 -11.22
N THR A 69 16.30 -12.79 -10.65
CA THR A 69 16.36 -14.16 -11.19
C THR A 69 15.03 -14.92 -11.12
N ARG A 70 13.96 -14.32 -10.57
CA ARG A 70 12.65 -14.96 -10.41
C ARG A 70 11.88 -14.99 -11.73
N LYS A 71 12.19 -15.94 -12.63
CA LYS A 71 11.36 -16.51 -13.73
C LYS A 71 10.52 -15.58 -14.64
N ILE A 72 10.51 -14.27 -14.45
CA ILE A 72 9.76 -13.31 -15.24
C ILE A 72 10.66 -12.97 -16.41
N THR A 73 10.10 -13.09 -17.62
CA THR A 73 10.72 -12.54 -18.83
C THR A 73 11.19 -11.12 -18.55
N PRO A 74 12.38 -10.69 -19.01
CA PRO A 74 12.84 -9.33 -18.80
C PRO A 74 11.75 -8.30 -19.12
N LEU A 75 11.63 -7.28 -18.28
CA LEU A 75 10.70 -6.18 -18.52
C LEU A 75 11.19 -5.34 -19.71
N ASP A 76 10.27 -4.91 -20.55
CA ASP A 76 10.47 -3.75 -21.43
C ASP A 76 10.18 -2.46 -20.65
N ARG A 77 8.92 -2.27 -20.24
CA ARG A 77 8.49 -1.11 -19.43
C ARG A 77 7.24 -1.39 -18.60
N ILE A 78 6.96 -0.51 -17.62
CA ILE A 78 5.67 -0.44 -16.93
C ILE A 78 5.02 0.92 -17.20
N GLU A 79 3.80 0.91 -17.70
CA GLU A 79 3.01 2.12 -17.90
C GLU A 79 2.01 2.27 -16.75
N TYR A 80 1.92 3.45 -16.15
CA TYR A 80 0.94 3.77 -15.11
C TYR A 80 -0.05 4.81 -15.59
N TYR A 81 -1.32 4.57 -15.26
CA TYR A 81 -2.45 5.42 -15.63
C TYR A 81 -3.30 5.75 -14.40
N ARG A 82 -3.85 6.97 -14.38
CA ARG A 82 -4.95 7.33 -13.49
C ARG A 82 -6.25 7.08 -14.22
N ARG A 83 -7.18 6.39 -13.57
CA ARG A 83 -8.53 6.22 -14.10
C ARG A 83 -9.36 7.47 -13.83
N ASN A 84 -10.04 7.96 -14.85
CA ASN A 84 -11.01 9.05 -14.76
C ASN A 84 -12.28 8.66 -15.54
N GLY A 85 -13.19 7.95 -14.87
CA GLY A 85 -14.31 7.27 -15.51
C GLY A 85 -13.81 6.16 -16.44
N ASP A 86 -14.16 6.25 -17.72
CA ASP A 86 -13.71 5.32 -18.77
C ASP A 86 -12.37 5.72 -19.41
N ASN A 87 -11.88 6.93 -19.12
CA ASN A 87 -10.61 7.41 -19.66
C ASN A 87 -9.43 7.01 -18.78
N LEU A 88 -8.33 6.62 -19.42
CA LEU A 88 -7.05 6.36 -18.79
C LEU A 88 -6.12 7.54 -19.07
N ASP A 89 -5.82 8.30 -18.03
CA ASP A 89 -4.91 9.44 -18.08
C ASP A 89 -3.48 8.95 -17.80
N PRO A 90 -2.55 9.00 -18.78
CA PRO A 90 -1.20 8.49 -18.60
C PRO A 90 -0.45 9.31 -17.55
N ILE A 91 0.34 8.62 -16.73
CA ILE A 91 1.15 9.22 -15.67
C ILE A 91 2.62 9.17 -16.08
N ILE A 92 3.17 7.97 -16.14
CA ILE A 92 4.60 7.73 -16.28
C ILE A 92 4.84 6.33 -16.84
N ASN A 93 5.88 6.23 -17.66
CA ASN A 93 6.46 4.98 -18.11
C ASN A 93 7.74 4.73 -17.31
N LEU A 94 7.89 3.56 -16.73
CA LEU A 94 9.08 3.16 -15.98
C LEU A 94 9.83 2.09 -16.75
N TYR A 95 11.07 2.43 -17.09
CA TYR A 95 12.08 1.50 -17.60
C TYR A 95 13.06 1.16 -16.47
N TYR A 96 13.88 0.13 -16.64
CA TYR A 96 14.94 -0.18 -15.67
C TYR A 96 15.90 0.99 -15.44
N GLU A 97 16.22 1.74 -16.51
CA GLU A 97 17.29 2.73 -16.49
C GLU A 97 16.78 4.15 -16.20
N CYS A 98 15.56 4.46 -16.64
CA CYS A 98 15.00 5.80 -16.51
C CYS A 98 13.46 5.81 -16.39
N PRO A 99 12.91 6.87 -15.77
CA PRO A 99 11.51 7.24 -15.90
C PRO A 99 11.28 8.08 -17.17
N ASP A 100 10.12 7.91 -17.79
CA ASP A 100 9.63 8.72 -18.90
C ASP A 100 8.23 9.30 -18.58
N TRP A 101 8.14 10.63 -18.52
CA TRP A 101 6.95 11.34 -18.10
C TRP A 101 6.07 11.69 -19.31
N ILE A 102 5.07 10.86 -19.56
CA ILE A 102 4.16 11.01 -20.71
C ILE A 102 3.29 12.27 -20.61
N ASN A 103 2.87 12.63 -19.39
CA ASN A 103 2.06 13.81 -19.17
C ASN A 103 2.72 14.74 -18.14
N THR A 104 3.19 15.89 -18.62
CA THR A 104 3.98 16.85 -17.85
C THR A 104 3.25 17.44 -16.65
N LYS A 105 1.90 17.42 -16.61
CA LYS A 105 1.13 17.86 -15.44
C LYS A 105 1.46 17.08 -14.16
N TRP A 106 1.97 15.86 -14.29
CA TRP A 106 2.38 15.06 -13.14
C TRP A 106 3.72 15.51 -12.54
N LEU A 107 4.50 16.31 -13.28
CA LEU A 107 5.73 16.93 -12.78
C LEU A 107 5.43 17.99 -11.70
N ASP A 108 4.23 18.58 -11.70
CA ASP A 108 3.80 19.51 -10.65
C ASP A 108 3.59 18.79 -9.29
N ASN A 109 3.45 17.46 -9.31
CA ASN A 109 3.35 16.65 -8.10
C ASN A 109 4.74 16.41 -7.48
N LYS A 110 5.20 17.38 -6.68
CA LYS A 110 6.52 17.34 -6.00
C LYS A 110 6.77 16.04 -5.21
N LYS A 111 5.72 15.47 -4.61
CA LYS A 111 5.80 14.24 -3.83
C LYS A 111 6.12 13.04 -4.73
N LEU A 112 5.42 12.89 -5.85
CA LEU A 112 5.67 11.83 -6.81
C LEU A 112 7.04 11.98 -7.49
N VAL A 113 7.37 13.20 -7.94
CA VAL A 113 8.68 13.47 -8.57
C VAL A 113 9.83 13.17 -7.63
N SER A 114 9.75 13.61 -6.36
CA SER A 114 10.76 13.30 -5.35
C SER A 114 10.89 11.79 -5.12
N PHE A 115 9.77 11.06 -5.04
CA PHE A 115 9.77 9.61 -4.93
C PHE A 115 10.46 8.93 -6.12
N ILE A 116 10.11 9.29 -7.36
CA ILE A 116 10.71 8.70 -8.57
C ILE A 116 12.21 8.98 -8.63
N ASN A 117 12.63 10.22 -8.37
CA ASN A 117 14.05 10.58 -8.37
C ASN A 117 14.85 9.80 -7.32
N ARG A 118 14.29 9.63 -6.12
CA ARG A 118 14.91 8.82 -5.06
C ARG A 118 14.95 7.34 -5.43
N LEU A 119 13.87 6.79 -5.97
CA LEU A 119 13.79 5.41 -6.44
C LEU A 119 14.93 5.09 -7.41
N TYR A 120 15.07 5.86 -8.49
CA TYR A 120 16.13 5.64 -9.47
C TYR A 120 17.53 5.93 -8.93
N SER A 121 17.67 6.88 -7.98
CA SER A 121 18.95 7.11 -7.29
C SER A 121 19.40 5.86 -6.51
N LEU A 122 18.50 5.20 -5.79
CA LEU A 122 18.81 3.98 -5.05
C LEU A 122 19.04 2.78 -5.98
N MET A 123 18.29 2.66 -7.08
CA MET A 123 18.51 1.63 -8.09
C MET A 123 19.89 1.76 -8.74
N ARG A 124 20.33 2.98 -9.09
CA ARG A 124 21.68 3.23 -9.65
C ARG A 124 22.80 2.91 -8.67
N LYS A 125 22.54 2.98 -7.37
CA LYS A 125 23.48 2.55 -6.31
C LYS A 125 23.53 1.03 -6.14
N GLY A 126 22.72 0.27 -6.88
CA GLY A 126 22.67 -1.19 -6.79
C GLY A 126 22.00 -1.72 -5.52
N LEU A 127 21.14 -0.92 -4.87
CA LEU A 127 20.38 -1.43 -3.73
C LEU A 127 19.34 -2.44 -4.21
N ASN A 128 19.21 -3.56 -3.48
CA ASN A 128 18.18 -4.54 -3.78
C ASN A 128 16.76 -4.00 -3.48
N ALA A 129 15.76 -4.62 -4.11
CA ALA A 129 14.35 -4.21 -4.00
C ALA A 129 13.82 -4.12 -2.55
N GLY A 130 14.32 -4.98 -1.64
CA GLY A 130 13.94 -4.99 -0.23
C GLY A 130 14.44 -3.75 0.51
N ALA A 131 15.70 -3.39 0.33
CA ALA A 131 16.31 -2.21 0.92
C ALA A 131 15.64 -0.92 0.41
N ILE A 132 15.46 -0.80 -0.91
CA ILE A 132 14.77 0.34 -1.53
C ILE A 132 13.37 0.50 -0.95
N SER A 133 12.63 -0.60 -0.85
CA SER A 133 11.28 -0.55 -0.32
C SER A 133 11.23 -0.15 1.14
N ASN A 134 12.13 -0.65 1.97
CA ASN A 134 12.17 -0.25 3.38
C ASN A 134 12.44 1.25 3.56
N GLU A 135 13.21 1.85 2.67
CA GLU A 135 13.53 3.28 2.71
C GLU A 135 12.38 4.16 2.17
N LEU A 136 11.70 3.73 1.11
CA LEU A 136 10.72 4.55 0.40
C LEU A 136 9.27 4.25 0.74
N GLU A 137 8.97 3.11 1.34
CA GLU A 137 7.59 2.67 1.59
C GLU A 137 6.89 3.61 2.59
N VAL A 138 5.78 4.20 2.13
CA VAL A 138 4.93 5.01 2.99
C VAL A 138 4.09 4.08 3.84
N ARG A 139 4.54 3.84 5.08
CA ARG A 139 3.78 3.06 6.05
C ARG A 139 2.58 3.90 6.46
N THR A 140 1.37 3.44 6.12
CA THR A 140 0.17 3.98 6.76
C THR A 140 0.35 3.68 8.24
N ARG A 141 0.52 4.72 9.05
CA ARG A 141 0.30 4.57 10.49
C ARG A 141 -1.11 4.00 10.60
N ALA A 142 -1.27 2.90 11.34
CA ALA A 142 -2.62 2.40 11.64
C ALA A 142 -3.44 3.61 12.08
N PRO A 143 -4.69 3.78 11.59
CA PRO A 143 -5.54 4.86 12.06
C PRO A 143 -5.45 4.82 13.59
N LYS A 144 -5.09 5.95 14.23
CA LYS A 144 -4.98 6.01 15.69
C LYS A 144 -6.31 5.50 16.21
N GLN A 145 -6.31 4.25 16.67
CA GLN A 145 -7.52 3.66 17.19
C GLN A 145 -7.88 4.51 18.39
N ASP A 146 -9.12 5.01 18.44
CA ASP A 146 -9.57 5.79 19.58
C ASP A 146 -9.22 5.01 20.85
N PRO A 147 -8.39 5.58 21.75
CA PRO A 147 -7.94 4.89 22.93
C PRO A 147 -9.13 4.42 23.79
N PHE A 148 -10.28 5.09 23.66
CA PHE A 148 -11.51 4.85 24.40
C PHE A 148 -12.61 4.15 23.58
N ASP A 149 -12.29 3.54 22.44
CA ASP A 149 -13.23 2.80 21.60
C ASP A 149 -13.95 1.66 22.35
N LEU A 150 -15.25 1.84 22.58
CA LEU A 150 -16.17 0.88 23.21
C LEU A 150 -17.01 0.11 22.18
N SER A 151 -16.84 0.30 20.87
CA SER A 151 -17.72 -0.28 19.85
C SER A 151 -17.55 -1.79 19.69
N LYS A 152 -16.36 -2.31 19.98
CA LYS A 152 -15.98 -3.72 19.77
C LYS A 152 -15.22 -4.31 20.95
N LYS A 153 -15.34 -5.63 21.13
CA LYS A 153 -14.53 -6.40 22.07
C LYS A 153 -13.10 -6.51 21.52
N ARG A 154 -12.14 -5.91 22.24
CA ARG A 154 -10.71 -5.73 21.92
C ARG A 154 -9.83 -6.62 22.79
N PHE A 155 -10.29 -6.90 24.02
CA PHE A 155 -9.55 -7.66 25.02
C PHE A 155 -10.24 -8.99 25.26
N ILE A 156 -9.45 -10.06 25.33
CA ILE A 156 -9.94 -11.42 25.53
C ILE A 156 -10.26 -11.62 27.01
N ASN A 157 -9.41 -11.11 27.89
CA ASN A 157 -9.48 -11.26 29.34
C ASN A 157 -9.24 -9.92 30.07
N MET A 158 -9.46 -9.92 31.38
CA MET A 158 -9.25 -8.76 32.24
C MET A 158 -7.78 -8.35 32.37
N ILE A 159 -6.83 -9.27 32.19
CA ILE A 159 -5.40 -8.99 32.29
C ILE A 159 -4.97 -8.05 31.16
N ASP A 160 -5.40 -8.34 29.92
CA ASP A 160 -5.12 -7.52 28.74
C ASP A 160 -5.70 -6.11 28.88
N LEU A 161 -6.93 -6.00 29.42
CA LEU A 161 -7.58 -4.72 29.69
C LEU A 161 -6.81 -3.90 30.74
N ASN A 162 -6.39 -4.53 31.84
CA ASN A 162 -5.64 -3.87 32.91
C ASN A 162 -4.28 -3.36 32.42
N ALA A 163 -3.55 -4.17 31.65
CA ALA A 163 -2.28 -3.78 31.05
C ALA A 163 -2.45 -2.59 30.08
N TYR A 164 -3.53 -2.58 29.30
CA TYR A 164 -3.85 -1.48 28.40
C TYR A 164 -4.19 -0.19 29.15
N VAL A 165 -4.98 -0.26 30.22
CA VAL A 165 -5.34 0.88 31.07
C VAL A 165 -4.11 1.46 31.76
N LEU A 166 -3.23 0.62 32.31
CA LEU A 166 -1.96 1.05 32.90
C LEU A 166 -1.12 1.83 31.89
N ARG A 167 -1.04 1.34 30.66
CA ARG A 167 -0.33 2.04 29.57
C ARG A 167 -0.97 3.39 29.24
N LEU A 168 -2.30 3.49 29.20
CA LEU A 168 -2.99 4.77 28.94
C LEU A 168 -2.73 5.78 30.06
N ARG A 169 -2.71 5.35 31.33
CA ARG A 169 -2.39 6.22 32.48
C ARG A 169 -0.95 6.74 32.46
N ASN A 170 -0.02 5.95 31.91
CA ASN A 170 1.38 6.35 31.77
C ASN A 170 1.63 7.25 30.55
N GLN A 171 0.61 7.55 29.73
CA GLN A 171 0.71 8.52 28.65
C GLN A 171 0.28 9.90 29.18
N SER A 172 1.18 10.89 29.10
CA SER A 172 1.00 12.25 29.66
C SER A 172 -0.18 13.04 29.11
N ASP A 173 -0.74 12.61 27.99
CA ASP A 173 -1.65 13.41 27.17
C ASP A 173 -3.13 13.04 27.40
N LEU A 174 -3.42 12.08 28.28
CA LEU A 174 -4.78 11.58 28.54
C LEU A 174 -5.19 11.85 30.00
N PRO A 175 -6.34 12.49 30.25
CA PRO A 175 -6.86 12.66 31.60
C PRO A 175 -7.15 11.32 32.28
N ASN A 176 -6.66 11.12 33.50
CA ASN A 176 -6.89 9.89 34.27
C ASN A 176 -8.39 9.55 34.41
N GLU A 177 -9.23 10.57 34.59
CA GLU A 177 -10.69 10.41 34.68
C GLU A 177 -11.30 9.79 33.41
N ALA A 178 -10.80 10.17 32.22
CA ALA A 178 -11.26 9.61 30.96
C ALA A 178 -10.86 8.12 30.83
N VAL A 179 -9.65 7.79 31.28
CA VAL A 179 -9.14 6.41 31.31
C VAL A 179 -9.94 5.54 32.28
N ASP A 180 -10.29 6.07 33.45
CA ASP A 180 -11.08 5.37 34.47
C ASP A 180 -12.52 5.14 34.00
N ASN A 181 -13.13 6.15 33.38
CA ASN A 181 -14.48 6.04 32.80
C ASN A 181 -14.50 5.01 31.66
N PHE A 182 -13.47 4.98 30.81
CA PHE A 182 -13.30 3.94 29.81
C PHE A 182 -13.21 2.56 30.45
N TYR A 183 -12.31 2.37 31.43
CA TYR A 183 -12.12 1.08 32.10
C TYR A 183 -13.42 0.55 32.70
N ARG A 184 -14.15 1.40 33.41
CA ARG A 184 -15.45 1.06 34.01
C ARG A 184 -16.48 0.64 32.96
N LYS A 185 -16.72 1.49 31.95
CA LYS A 185 -17.69 1.20 30.88
C LYS A 185 -17.31 -0.02 30.04
N TYR A 186 -16.02 -0.23 29.80
CA TYR A 186 -15.53 -1.37 29.03
C TYR A 186 -15.75 -2.67 29.78
N LYS A 187 -15.41 -2.68 31.09
CA LYS A 187 -15.64 -3.82 31.98
C LYS A 187 -17.13 -4.16 32.06
N GLU A 188 -17.97 -3.15 32.30
CA GLU A 188 -19.44 -3.27 32.34
C GLU A 188 -20.03 -3.86 31.04
N LYS A 189 -19.47 -3.51 29.88
CA LYS A 189 -20.01 -3.94 28.59
C LYS A 189 -19.57 -5.35 28.18
N TYR A 190 -18.36 -5.77 28.54
CA TYR A 190 -17.72 -6.96 27.94
C TYR A 190 -17.24 -8.03 28.92
N PHE A 191 -17.24 -7.75 30.22
CA PHE A 191 -16.71 -8.62 31.27
C PHE A 191 -17.65 -8.82 32.47
N THR A 192 -18.87 -8.28 32.42
CA THR A 192 -19.90 -8.54 33.43
C THR A 192 -20.63 -9.84 33.12
N PHE A 193 -20.68 -10.72 34.11
CA PHE A 193 -21.56 -11.88 34.18
C PHE A 193 -22.81 -11.51 34.97
#